data_AF-A0A1G2DM90-F1
#
_entry.id   AF-A0A1G2DM90-F1
#
_cell.length_a   1.000
_cell.length_b   1.000
_cell.length_c   1.000
_cell.angle_alpha   90.00
_cell.angle_beta   90.00
_cell.angle_gamma   90.00
#
_symmetry.space_group_name_H-M   'P 1'
#
loop_
_entity.id
_entity.type
_entity.pdbx_description
1 polymer ?
#
loop_
_entity_poly.entity_id
_entity_poly.type
_entity_poly.pdbx_seq_one_letter_code
_entity_poly.pdbx_strand_id
1 'polypeptide(L)'
;MISLSAHKYSLPCALAIATLCTVFFLVGVVSAQEAVPSVEEDAAAIAPAGVTPGNPLYAADRFFERMGLFFAFGKKARAERLTVIAEERLSEAREIADTDEEGAQILVGEYETAFENASVEAELSGDEDAQTRFAEQAARHSSVLDTVIERVPEKARENIRAARDRFVENHIALMRVIAEKNPERAAELFSDIAERRAVAAERQAERKEDTTERRIEREQEVAERLKEYDKYAAFGEEVSLIARKIKAGEATDEVLERATERHREVLERVRENVPEAAREGLENALLRAREMREIRTEVLSPVEIDEKIIERQKNALERRELIKDVVRNREREPLMPFSRPETEEVIEGEEDFENGSPPLNVEEGEDGSALRFPAKKQPSPVPTNVCQKDLIEAAKASAGKQCTMIVKIMTCPRTPFLTTTATNGCIISELTARGWGGPRRTAPVNVY
;
A
#
# COMPACT_ATOMS: atom_id res chain seq x y z
N MET A 1 -1.95 42.87 -58.33
CA MET A 1 -2.83 44.06 -58.40
C MET A 1 -4.15 43.74 -57.69
N ILE A 2 -4.24 44.04 -56.40
CA ILE A 2 -5.51 44.08 -55.67
C ILE A 2 -5.50 45.38 -54.88
N SER A 3 -6.45 46.24 -55.24
CA SER A 3 -6.58 47.63 -54.81
C SER A 3 -7.32 47.67 -53.47
N LEU A 4 -6.67 48.19 -52.42
CA LEU A 4 -7.33 48.51 -51.15
C LEU A 4 -7.93 49.92 -51.22
N SER A 5 -9.25 50.00 -51.21
CA SER A 5 -9.99 51.26 -51.01
C SER A 5 -10.21 51.50 -49.53
N ALA A 6 -9.71 52.64 -49.06
CA ALA A 6 -9.89 53.17 -47.73
C ALA A 6 -11.34 53.64 -47.51
N HIS A 7 -12.00 53.09 -46.50
CA HIS A 7 -13.24 53.65 -45.94
C HIS A 7 -12.92 54.42 -44.67
N LYS A 8 -13.20 55.74 -44.73
CA LYS A 8 -13.21 56.65 -43.59
C LYS A 8 -14.41 56.33 -42.70
N TYR A 9 -14.16 55.84 -41.48
CA TYR A 9 -15.15 55.82 -40.41
C TYR A 9 -14.75 56.82 -39.33
N SER A 10 -15.73 57.65 -38.95
CA SER A 10 -15.62 58.78 -38.04
C SER A 10 -15.43 58.35 -36.58
N LEU A 11 -14.38 58.87 -35.94
CA LEU A 11 -14.27 59.02 -34.48
C LEU A 11 -15.41 59.95 -34.02
N PRO A 12 -16.38 59.49 -33.19
CA PRO A 12 -16.21 59.64 -31.74
C PRO A 12 -16.99 58.62 -30.87
N CYS A 13 -17.16 57.35 -31.28
CA CYS A 13 -17.85 56.34 -30.44
C CYS A 13 -16.95 55.25 -29.85
N ALA A 14 -15.68 55.15 -30.26
CA ALA A 14 -14.78 54.07 -29.82
C ALA A 14 -14.21 54.26 -28.40
N LEU A 15 -14.35 55.45 -27.79
CA LEU A 15 -13.75 55.74 -26.48
C LEU A 15 -14.63 55.38 -25.28
N ALA A 16 -15.91 55.07 -25.48
CA ALA A 16 -16.85 54.75 -24.40
C ALA A 16 -17.02 53.23 -24.14
N ILE A 17 -16.63 52.38 -25.10
CA ILE A 17 -16.72 50.91 -24.94
C ILE A 17 -15.42 50.35 -24.37
N ALA A 18 -14.27 51.01 -24.59
CA ALA A 18 -12.98 50.61 -24.04
C ALA A 18 -12.86 50.82 -22.52
N THR A 19 -13.66 51.69 -21.92
CA THR A 19 -13.69 51.95 -20.46
C THR A 19 -14.69 51.09 -19.69
N LEU A 20 -15.64 50.43 -20.36
CA LEU A 20 -16.55 49.47 -19.72
C LEU A 20 -15.96 48.04 -19.67
N CYS A 21 -15.02 47.70 -20.57
CA CYS A 21 -14.34 46.40 -20.55
C CYS A 21 -13.16 46.31 -19.56
N THR A 22 -12.63 47.43 -19.06
CA THR A 22 -11.51 47.41 -18.10
C THR A 22 -11.94 47.29 -16.64
N VAL A 23 -13.23 47.50 -16.31
CA VAL A 23 -13.74 47.36 -14.93
C VAL A 23 -14.15 45.90 -14.61
N PHE A 24 -14.30 45.02 -15.61
CA PHE A 24 -14.66 43.62 -15.40
C PHE A 24 -13.46 42.66 -15.20
N PHE A 25 -12.21 43.16 -15.30
CA PHE A 25 -11.00 42.35 -15.09
C PHE A 25 -10.38 42.49 -13.69
N LEU A 26 -10.94 43.32 -12.81
CA LEU A 26 -10.40 43.56 -11.45
C LEU A 26 -11.16 42.86 -10.32
N VAL A 27 -12.20 42.09 -10.62
CA VAL A 27 -12.93 41.32 -9.60
C VAL A 27 -12.89 39.85 -9.98
N GLY A 28 -12.04 39.08 -9.28
CA GLY A 28 -12.10 37.63 -9.31
C GLY A 28 -10.83 36.93 -9.78
N VAL A 29 -9.65 37.31 -9.27
CA VAL A 29 -8.70 36.24 -8.91
C VAL A 29 -9.32 35.54 -7.69
N VAL A 30 -10.36 34.74 -7.95
CA VAL A 30 -10.74 33.68 -7.03
C VAL A 30 -9.54 32.77 -7.10
N SER A 31 -8.69 32.82 -6.08
CA SER A 31 -7.70 31.78 -5.85
C SER A 31 -8.47 30.47 -5.88
N ALA A 32 -8.38 29.75 -6.99
CA ALA A 32 -8.78 28.36 -7.05
C ALA A 32 -7.77 27.65 -6.16
N GLN A 33 -8.02 27.73 -4.85
CA GLN A 33 -7.40 26.86 -3.88
C GLN A 33 -7.92 25.48 -4.31
N GLU A 34 -7.07 24.71 -4.99
CA GLU A 34 -7.35 23.33 -5.30
C GLU A 34 -7.73 22.69 -3.97
N ALA A 35 -9.02 22.42 -3.80
CA ALA A 35 -9.52 21.80 -2.59
C ALA A 35 -8.84 20.44 -2.54
N VAL A 36 -7.99 20.25 -1.53
CA VAL A 36 -7.39 18.93 -1.28
C VAL A 36 -8.58 17.97 -1.14
N PRO A 37 -8.69 16.95 -2.02
CA PRO A 37 -9.85 16.08 -2.04
C PRO A 37 -10.12 15.56 -0.63
N SER A 38 -11.40 15.50 -0.26
CA SER A 38 -11.74 14.99 1.05
C SER A 38 -11.37 13.50 1.12
N VAL A 39 -11.03 12.99 2.31
CA VAL A 39 -10.77 11.54 2.49
C VAL A 39 -12.01 10.74 2.06
N GLU A 40 -13.20 11.33 2.22
CA GLU A 40 -14.46 10.76 1.76
C GLU A 40 -14.57 10.71 0.23
N GLU A 41 -14.07 11.70 -0.51
CA GLU A 41 -13.99 11.67 -1.97
C GLU A 41 -13.07 10.57 -2.46
N ASP A 42 -11.90 10.39 -1.83
CA ASP A 42 -10.99 9.29 -2.16
C ASP A 42 -11.60 7.93 -1.86
N ALA A 43 -12.28 7.80 -0.72
CA ALA A 43 -12.99 6.59 -0.36
C ALA A 43 -14.20 6.34 -1.27
N ALA A 44 -14.84 7.39 -1.77
CA ALA A 44 -15.91 7.30 -2.77
C ALA A 44 -15.37 7.00 -4.18
N ALA A 45 -14.09 7.24 -4.44
CA ALA A 45 -13.44 6.92 -5.70
C ALA A 45 -13.13 5.42 -5.87
N ILE A 46 -13.20 4.62 -4.80
CA ILE A 46 -13.17 3.16 -4.90
C ILE A 46 -14.53 2.66 -5.37
N ALA A 47 -14.53 1.64 -6.22
CA ALA A 47 -15.76 0.99 -6.68
C ALA A 47 -16.66 0.59 -5.48
N PRO A 48 -17.99 0.73 -5.59
CA PRO A 48 -18.88 0.28 -4.53
C PRO A 48 -18.70 -1.22 -4.27
N ALA A 49 -18.97 -1.64 -3.03
CA ALA A 49 -18.92 -3.05 -2.66
C ALA A 49 -19.76 -3.91 -3.61
N GLY A 50 -19.20 -5.03 -4.03
CA GLY A 50 -19.87 -6.02 -4.86
C GLY A 50 -20.86 -6.88 -4.04
N VAL A 51 -20.85 -8.18 -4.30
CA VAL A 51 -21.66 -9.12 -3.54
C VAL A 51 -20.99 -9.36 -2.19
N THR A 52 -21.58 -8.89 -1.08
CA THR A 52 -20.98 -9.11 0.24
C THR A 52 -21.11 -10.56 0.72
N PRO A 53 -20.29 -11.02 1.68
CA PRO A 53 -20.32 -12.40 2.18
C PRO A 53 -21.67 -12.90 2.72
N GLY A 54 -22.56 -11.99 3.15
CA GLY A 54 -23.91 -12.32 3.61
C GLY A 54 -24.91 -12.66 2.49
N ASN A 55 -24.56 -12.42 1.22
CA ASN A 55 -25.43 -12.66 0.08
C ASN A 55 -25.27 -14.10 -0.47
N PRO A 56 -26.37 -14.83 -0.76
CA PRO A 56 -26.30 -16.20 -1.29
C PRO A 56 -25.53 -16.34 -2.61
N LEU A 57 -25.39 -15.26 -3.39
CA LEU A 57 -24.62 -15.23 -4.64
C LEU A 57 -23.12 -15.03 -4.44
N TYR A 58 -22.63 -14.82 -3.21
CA TYR A 58 -21.20 -14.58 -2.94
C TYR A 58 -20.31 -15.72 -3.41
N ALA A 59 -20.74 -16.97 -3.23
CA ALA A 59 -19.99 -18.13 -3.71
C ALA A 59 -19.84 -18.15 -5.25
N ALA A 60 -20.84 -17.64 -5.98
CA ALA A 60 -20.79 -17.54 -7.43
C ALA A 60 -19.83 -16.42 -7.86
N ASP A 61 -19.87 -15.28 -7.17
CA ASP A 61 -18.96 -14.16 -7.39
C ASP A 61 -17.49 -14.57 -7.23
N ARG A 62 -17.16 -15.20 -6.09
CA ARG A 62 -15.84 -15.77 -5.80
C ARG A 62 -15.39 -16.82 -6.82
N PHE A 63 -16.31 -17.58 -7.40
CA PHE A 63 -16.02 -18.51 -8.49
C PHE A 63 -15.64 -17.77 -9.78
N PHE A 64 -16.41 -16.75 -10.18
CA PHE A 64 -16.13 -15.96 -11.37
C PHE A 64 -14.85 -15.13 -11.25
N GLU A 65 -14.49 -14.67 -10.05
CA GLU A 65 -13.19 -14.04 -9.82
C GLU A 65 -12.01 -14.96 -10.10
N ARG A 66 -12.04 -16.18 -9.56
CA ARG A 66 -11.00 -17.19 -9.78
C ARG A 66 -10.90 -17.55 -11.26
N MET A 67 -12.04 -17.66 -11.95
CA MET A 67 -12.07 -17.86 -13.40
C MET A 67 -11.47 -16.67 -14.15
N GLY A 68 -11.80 -15.44 -13.76
CA GLY A 68 -11.22 -14.23 -14.34
C GLY A 68 -9.69 -14.17 -14.17
N LEU A 69 -9.18 -14.53 -13.00
CA LEU A 69 -7.74 -14.61 -12.75
C LEU A 69 -7.07 -15.73 -13.57
N PHE A 70 -7.75 -16.87 -13.78
CA PHE A 70 -7.26 -17.95 -14.63
C PHE A 70 -7.10 -17.52 -16.09
N PHE A 71 -8.02 -16.69 -16.60
CA PHE A 71 -7.98 -16.16 -17.97
C PHE A 71 -7.19 -14.85 -18.14
N ALA A 72 -6.67 -14.27 -17.06
CA ALA A 72 -5.76 -13.13 -17.13
C ALA A 72 -4.38 -13.61 -17.62
N PHE A 73 -4.15 -13.51 -18.94
CA PHE A 73 -2.90 -13.92 -19.56
C PHE A 73 -1.85 -12.80 -19.50
N GLY A 74 -0.71 -13.10 -18.89
CA GLY A 74 0.42 -12.18 -18.76
C GLY A 74 0.47 -11.46 -17.42
N LYS A 75 1.69 -11.03 -17.03
CA LYS A 75 1.97 -10.43 -15.72
C LYS A 75 1.19 -9.15 -15.48
N LYS A 76 1.15 -8.24 -16.47
CA LYS A 76 0.37 -7.00 -16.41
C LYS A 76 -1.13 -7.24 -16.20
N ALA A 77 -1.75 -8.10 -17.01
CA ALA A 77 -3.18 -8.40 -16.89
C ALA A 77 -3.53 -9.08 -15.56
N ARG A 78 -2.63 -9.93 -15.04
CA ARG A 78 -2.79 -10.54 -13.71
C ARG A 78 -2.68 -9.52 -12.59
N ALA A 79 -1.71 -8.60 -12.67
CA ALA A 79 -1.57 -7.51 -11.72
C ALA A 79 -2.86 -6.67 -11.67
N GLU A 80 -3.33 -6.19 -12.83
CA GLU A 80 -4.57 -5.41 -12.92
C GLU A 80 -5.78 -6.17 -12.37
N ARG A 81 -5.93 -7.46 -12.70
CA ARG A 81 -7.05 -8.27 -12.18
C ARG A 81 -6.96 -8.48 -10.67
N LEU A 82 -5.77 -8.71 -10.12
CA LEU A 82 -5.57 -8.86 -8.68
C LEU A 82 -5.83 -7.55 -7.94
N THR A 83 -5.49 -6.40 -8.52
CA THR A 83 -5.81 -5.10 -7.91
C THR A 83 -7.31 -4.85 -7.86
N VAL A 84 -8.07 -5.23 -8.88
CA VAL A 84 -9.54 -5.18 -8.85
C VAL A 84 -10.10 -6.08 -7.74
N ILE A 85 -9.55 -7.29 -7.57
CA ILE A 85 -9.96 -8.19 -6.48
C ILE A 85 -9.63 -7.56 -5.11
N ALA A 86 -8.47 -6.93 -4.96
CA ALA A 86 -8.10 -6.24 -3.73
C ALA A 86 -9.06 -5.07 -3.42
N GLU A 87 -9.40 -4.25 -4.42
CA GLU A 87 -10.40 -3.17 -4.30
C GLU A 87 -11.76 -3.68 -3.86
N GLU A 88 -12.20 -4.80 -4.43
CA GLU A 88 -13.47 -5.43 -4.08
C GLU A 88 -13.48 -5.90 -2.62
N ARG A 89 -12.42 -6.60 -2.17
CA ARG A 89 -12.31 -7.01 -0.75
C ARG A 89 -12.30 -5.84 0.21
N LEU A 90 -11.59 -4.78 -0.12
CA LEU A 90 -11.50 -3.61 0.73
C LEU A 90 -12.85 -2.86 0.81
N SER A 91 -13.58 -2.82 -0.29
CA SER A 91 -14.91 -2.21 -0.36
C SER A 91 -15.96 -3.02 0.40
N GLU A 92 -15.92 -4.35 0.29
CA GLU A 92 -16.76 -5.23 1.11
C GLU A 92 -16.42 -5.12 2.60
N ALA A 93 -15.13 -5.07 2.95
CA ALA A 93 -14.68 -4.89 4.34
C ALA A 93 -15.21 -3.59 4.92
N ARG A 94 -15.18 -2.50 4.13
CA ARG A 94 -15.77 -1.21 4.51
C ARG A 94 -17.28 -1.33 4.72
N GLU A 95 -17.99 -2.03 3.86
CA GLU A 95 -19.46 -2.14 3.96
C GLU A 95 -19.89 -2.87 5.24
N ILE A 96 -19.18 -3.95 5.60
CA ILE A 96 -19.56 -4.78 6.76
C ILE A 96 -18.88 -4.38 8.07
N ALA A 97 -18.00 -3.38 8.06
CA ALA A 97 -17.17 -2.96 9.21
C ALA A 97 -17.97 -2.68 10.49
N ASP A 98 -19.20 -2.15 10.37
CA ASP A 98 -20.05 -1.83 11.52
C ASP A 98 -20.86 -3.03 12.03
N THR A 99 -21.06 -4.05 11.20
CA THR A 99 -22.01 -5.14 11.46
C THR A 99 -21.36 -6.50 11.71
N ASP A 100 -20.19 -6.74 11.11
CA ASP A 100 -19.48 -8.02 11.15
C ASP A 100 -17.97 -7.78 11.28
N GLU A 101 -17.51 -7.66 12.53
CA GLU A 101 -16.12 -7.42 12.88
C GLU A 101 -15.18 -8.53 12.34
N GLU A 102 -15.57 -9.79 12.52
CA GLU A 102 -14.77 -10.94 12.11
C GLU A 102 -14.71 -11.04 10.57
N GLY A 103 -15.85 -10.83 9.91
CA GLY A 103 -15.92 -10.74 8.46
C GLY A 103 -15.02 -9.63 7.89
N ALA A 104 -15.05 -8.43 8.50
CA ALA A 104 -14.21 -7.31 8.07
C ALA A 104 -12.71 -7.64 8.19
N GLN A 105 -12.29 -8.27 9.29
CA GLN A 105 -10.90 -8.72 9.46
C GLN A 105 -10.48 -9.75 8.41
N ILE A 106 -11.34 -10.75 8.13
CA ILE A 106 -11.09 -11.76 7.10
C ILE A 106 -10.91 -11.09 5.73
N LEU A 107 -11.80 -10.16 5.36
CA LEU A 107 -11.73 -9.46 4.09
C LEU A 107 -10.48 -8.57 3.98
N VAL A 108 -10.04 -7.93 5.06
CA VAL A 108 -8.75 -7.21 5.08
C VAL A 108 -7.58 -8.16 4.86
N GLY A 109 -7.59 -9.36 5.45
CA GLY A 109 -6.55 -10.37 5.19
C GLY A 109 -6.56 -10.89 3.74
N GLU A 110 -7.74 -11.08 3.15
CA GLU A 110 -7.88 -11.43 1.74
C GLU A 110 -7.41 -10.29 0.82
N TYR A 111 -7.71 -9.03 1.18
CA TYR A 111 -7.19 -7.83 0.54
C TYR A 111 -5.66 -7.82 0.56
N GLU A 112 -5.01 -8.01 1.72
CA GLU A 112 -3.54 -8.01 1.83
C GLU A 112 -2.95 -9.05 0.87
N THR A 113 -3.54 -10.25 0.86
CA THR A 113 -3.08 -11.35 -0.01
C THR A 113 -3.23 -10.99 -1.49
N ALA A 114 -4.38 -10.45 -1.91
CA ALA A 114 -4.62 -10.05 -3.29
C ALA A 114 -3.68 -8.91 -3.72
N PHE A 115 -3.49 -7.93 -2.83
CA PHE A 115 -2.64 -6.77 -3.06
C PHE A 115 -1.16 -7.15 -3.16
N GLU A 116 -0.64 -8.02 -2.28
CA GLU A 116 0.74 -8.52 -2.36
C GLU A 116 0.99 -9.27 -3.67
N ASN A 117 0.06 -10.15 -4.06
CA ASN A 117 0.15 -10.85 -5.34
C ASN A 117 0.09 -9.87 -6.54
N ALA A 118 -0.74 -8.83 -6.46
CA ALA A 118 -0.79 -7.78 -7.49
C ALA A 118 0.54 -7.05 -7.62
N SER A 119 1.17 -6.70 -6.49
CA SER A 119 2.49 -6.05 -6.45
C SER A 119 3.55 -6.90 -7.12
N VAL A 120 3.62 -8.20 -6.78
CA VAL A 120 4.58 -9.13 -7.36
C VAL A 120 4.36 -9.27 -8.87
N GLU A 121 3.11 -9.39 -9.33
CA GLU A 121 2.82 -9.49 -10.76
C GLU A 121 3.12 -8.17 -11.50
N ALA A 122 2.89 -7.01 -10.88
CA ALA A 122 3.24 -5.70 -11.44
C ALA A 122 4.76 -5.54 -11.58
N GLU A 123 5.53 -5.94 -10.56
CA GLU A 123 6.99 -5.98 -10.61
C GLU A 123 7.51 -6.89 -11.71
N LEU A 124 7.03 -8.15 -11.73
CA LEU A 124 7.43 -9.16 -12.71
C LEU A 124 7.03 -8.81 -14.15
N SER A 125 6.05 -7.92 -14.32
CA SER A 125 5.67 -7.44 -15.65
C SER A 125 6.77 -6.59 -16.30
N GLY A 126 7.62 -5.94 -15.49
CA GLY A 126 8.61 -4.97 -15.94
C GLY A 126 8.01 -3.69 -16.55
N ASP A 127 6.68 -3.59 -16.64
CA ASP A 127 5.93 -2.51 -17.26
C ASP A 127 5.79 -1.34 -16.26
N GLU A 128 6.43 -0.22 -16.57
CA GLU A 128 6.45 0.96 -15.71
C GLU A 128 5.04 1.54 -15.48
N ASP A 129 4.18 1.53 -16.49
CA ASP A 129 2.80 2.00 -16.37
C ASP A 129 2.01 1.13 -15.39
N ALA A 130 2.18 -0.19 -15.44
CA ALA A 130 1.54 -1.13 -14.52
C ALA A 130 2.01 -0.90 -13.07
N GLN A 131 3.30 -0.69 -12.86
CA GLN A 131 3.87 -0.37 -11.54
C GLN A 131 3.35 0.97 -11.01
N THR A 132 3.30 1.98 -11.87
CA THR A 132 2.83 3.33 -11.53
C THR A 132 1.35 3.32 -11.17
N ARG A 133 0.49 2.69 -11.98
CA ARG A 133 -0.94 2.54 -11.69
C ARG A 133 -1.18 1.78 -10.39
N PHE A 134 -0.40 0.72 -10.15
CA PHE A 134 -0.51 -0.04 -8.93
C PHE A 134 -0.15 0.80 -7.70
N ALA A 135 0.90 1.62 -7.76
CA ALA A 135 1.25 2.57 -6.69
C ALA A 135 0.17 3.65 -6.47
N GLU A 136 -0.44 4.17 -7.54
CA GLU A 136 -1.57 5.12 -7.43
C GLU A 136 -2.78 4.47 -6.75
N GLN A 137 -3.10 3.22 -7.09
CA GLN A 137 -4.20 2.49 -6.46
C GLN A 137 -3.89 2.22 -4.98
N ALA A 138 -2.65 1.87 -4.66
CA ALA A 138 -2.19 1.69 -3.29
C ALA A 138 -2.42 2.95 -2.43
N ALA A 139 -2.10 4.14 -2.96
CA ALA A 139 -2.36 5.40 -2.26
C ALA A 139 -3.85 5.54 -1.87
N ARG A 140 -4.76 5.20 -2.77
CA ARG A 140 -6.22 5.24 -2.52
C ARG A 140 -6.68 4.19 -1.52
N HIS A 141 -6.17 2.96 -1.62
CA HIS A 141 -6.52 1.87 -0.71
C HIS A 141 -6.14 2.21 0.73
N SER A 142 -5.06 2.96 0.92
CA SER A 142 -4.65 3.44 2.23
C SER A 142 -5.71 4.31 2.92
N SER A 143 -6.36 5.21 2.19
CA SER A 143 -7.45 6.04 2.73
C SER A 143 -8.69 5.20 3.10
N VAL A 144 -8.98 4.14 2.34
CA VAL A 144 -10.10 3.27 2.67
C VAL A 144 -9.79 2.37 3.86
N LEU A 145 -8.56 1.86 4.00
CA LEU A 145 -8.14 1.18 5.22
C LEU A 145 -8.32 2.05 6.46
N ASP A 146 -8.02 3.35 6.38
CA ASP A 146 -8.27 4.29 7.49
C ASP A 146 -9.76 4.34 7.84
N THR A 147 -10.63 4.37 6.83
CA THR A 147 -12.09 4.34 7.02
C THR A 147 -12.56 3.03 7.65
N VAL A 148 -11.96 1.89 7.27
CA VAL A 148 -12.28 0.59 7.90
C VAL A 148 -11.84 0.60 9.36
N ILE A 149 -10.63 1.09 9.67
CA ILE A 149 -10.09 1.20 11.04
C ILE A 149 -10.99 2.06 11.94
N GLU A 150 -11.51 3.17 11.42
CA GLU A 150 -12.41 4.08 12.18
C GLU A 150 -13.77 3.43 12.50
N ARG A 151 -14.22 2.48 11.67
CA ARG A 151 -15.54 1.83 11.79
C ARG A 151 -15.55 0.55 12.60
N VAL A 152 -14.46 -0.21 12.56
CA VAL A 152 -14.39 -1.48 13.30
C VAL A 152 -14.24 -1.26 14.81
N PRO A 153 -14.76 -2.18 15.64
CA PRO A 153 -14.49 -2.21 17.07
C PRO A 153 -13.00 -2.31 17.41
N GLU A 154 -12.63 -1.87 18.63
CA GLU A 154 -11.23 -1.79 19.07
C GLU A 154 -10.45 -3.10 18.93
N LYS A 155 -11.12 -4.24 19.15
CA LYS A 155 -10.52 -5.57 19.05
C LYS A 155 -10.04 -5.90 17.63
N ALA A 156 -10.79 -5.53 16.60
CA ALA A 156 -10.38 -5.66 15.20
C ALA A 156 -9.39 -4.60 14.77
N ARG A 157 -9.50 -3.41 15.36
CA ARG A 157 -8.74 -2.24 14.97
C ARG A 157 -7.24 -2.50 15.00
N GLU A 158 -6.75 -3.20 16.02
CA GLU A 158 -5.32 -3.54 16.13
C GLU A 158 -4.85 -4.43 14.97
N ASN A 159 -5.63 -5.44 14.58
CA ASN A 159 -5.30 -6.34 13.47
C ASN A 159 -5.28 -5.59 12.13
N ILE A 160 -6.25 -4.71 11.90
CA ILE A 160 -6.34 -3.90 10.68
C ILE A 160 -5.24 -2.82 10.64
N ARG A 161 -4.89 -2.22 11.79
CA ARG A 161 -3.72 -1.32 11.89
C ARG A 161 -2.42 -2.05 11.54
N ALA A 162 -2.22 -3.26 12.06
CA ALA A 162 -1.05 -4.07 11.70
C ALA A 162 -1.01 -4.41 10.21
N ALA A 163 -2.16 -4.68 9.60
CA ALA A 163 -2.28 -4.90 8.16
C ALA A 163 -1.92 -3.64 7.35
N ARG A 164 -2.44 -2.47 7.76
CA ARG A 164 -2.11 -1.17 7.18
C ARG A 164 -0.62 -0.85 7.29
N ASP A 165 0.02 -1.16 8.41
CA ASP A 165 1.45 -0.94 8.60
C ASP A 165 2.29 -1.76 7.61
N ARG A 166 1.96 -3.06 7.43
CA ARG A 166 2.59 -3.93 6.42
C ARG A 166 2.35 -3.42 5.00
N PHE A 167 1.13 -2.95 4.74
CA PHE A 167 0.75 -2.36 3.47
C PHE A 167 1.62 -1.14 3.13
N VAL A 168 1.81 -0.20 4.06
CA VAL A 168 2.65 1.00 3.85
C VAL A 168 4.10 0.60 3.54
N GLU A 169 4.64 -0.40 4.24
CA GLU A 169 6.00 -0.90 3.98
C GLU A 169 6.13 -1.50 2.58
N ASN A 170 5.17 -2.34 2.17
CA ASN A 170 5.14 -2.93 0.83
C ASN A 170 4.99 -1.85 -0.25
N HIS A 171 4.14 -0.83 -0.01
CA HIS A 171 3.96 0.28 -0.93
C HIS A 171 5.24 1.10 -1.11
N ILE A 172 5.96 1.40 -0.03
CA ILE A 172 7.27 2.09 -0.12
C ILE A 172 8.29 1.22 -0.88
N ALA A 173 8.31 -0.09 -0.65
CA ALA A 173 9.20 -1.00 -1.37
C ALA A 173 8.95 -0.97 -2.89
N LEU A 174 7.69 -0.98 -3.32
CA LEU A 174 7.30 -0.82 -4.71
C LEU A 174 7.75 0.55 -5.27
N MET A 175 7.52 1.64 -4.53
CA MET A 175 7.90 2.97 -5.00
C MET A 175 9.41 3.12 -5.17
N ARG A 176 10.25 2.37 -4.43
CA ARG A 176 11.70 2.31 -4.68
C ARG A 176 12.01 1.77 -6.08
N VAL A 177 11.30 0.73 -6.53
CA VAL A 177 11.45 0.17 -7.88
C VAL A 177 11.07 1.21 -8.94
N ILE A 178 10.03 2.00 -8.68
CA ILE A 178 9.64 3.12 -9.55
C ILE A 178 10.73 4.19 -9.55
N ALA A 179 11.25 4.58 -8.38
CA ALA A 179 12.26 5.63 -8.25
C ALA A 179 13.55 5.32 -9.01
N GLU A 180 13.97 4.05 -9.06
CA GLU A 180 15.14 3.62 -9.83
C GLU A 180 14.97 3.81 -11.35
N LYS A 181 13.74 3.76 -11.86
CA LYS A 181 13.41 3.92 -13.27
C LYS A 181 13.02 5.35 -13.62
N ASN A 182 12.19 5.96 -12.77
CA ASN A 182 11.54 7.25 -12.95
C ASN A 182 11.38 7.96 -11.59
N PRO A 183 12.43 8.66 -11.11
CA PRO A 183 12.42 9.31 -9.82
C PRO A 183 11.53 10.54 -9.78
N GLU A 184 11.26 11.17 -10.92
CA GLU A 184 10.28 12.27 -11.01
C GLU A 184 8.88 11.74 -10.68
N ARG A 185 8.46 10.65 -11.33
CA ARG A 185 7.15 10.06 -11.02
C ARG A 185 7.05 9.52 -9.60
N ALA A 186 8.13 8.90 -9.10
CA ALA A 186 8.19 8.46 -7.71
C ALA A 186 8.09 9.64 -6.73
N ALA A 187 8.74 10.77 -7.04
CA ALA A 187 8.65 11.99 -6.25
C ALA A 187 7.22 12.54 -6.21
N GLU A 188 6.53 12.60 -7.35
CA GLU A 188 5.13 13.05 -7.42
C GLU A 188 4.22 12.16 -6.56
N LEU A 189 4.32 10.83 -6.71
CA LEU A 189 3.52 9.86 -5.95
C LEU A 189 3.76 9.98 -4.45
N PHE A 190 5.03 9.97 -4.03
CA PHE A 190 5.39 10.17 -2.64
C PHE A 190 4.82 11.48 -2.08
N SER A 191 4.94 12.56 -2.86
CA SER A 191 4.51 13.89 -2.44
C SER A 191 3.01 13.94 -2.18
N ASP A 192 2.21 13.38 -3.10
CA ASP A 192 0.76 13.28 -2.95
C ASP A 192 0.39 12.46 -1.70
N ILE A 193 1.02 11.30 -1.49
CA ILE A 193 0.71 10.42 -0.35
C ILE A 193 1.08 11.07 0.98
N ALA A 194 2.28 11.65 1.08
CA ALA A 194 2.73 12.32 2.30
C ALA A 194 1.86 13.54 2.61
N GLU A 195 1.45 14.31 1.60
CA GLU A 195 0.53 15.44 1.78
C GLU A 195 -0.82 14.95 2.34
N ARG A 196 -1.41 13.90 1.76
CA ARG A 196 -2.65 13.30 2.27
C ARG A 196 -2.52 12.83 3.72
N ARG A 197 -1.39 12.25 4.11
CA ARG A 197 -1.13 11.84 5.50
C ARG A 197 -1.03 13.03 6.46
N ALA A 198 -0.34 14.08 6.05
CA ALA A 198 -0.23 15.30 6.85
C ALA A 198 -1.60 16.00 7.01
N VAL A 199 -2.38 16.09 5.94
CA VAL A 199 -3.74 16.66 5.97
C VAL A 199 -4.70 15.79 6.79
N ALA A 200 -4.60 14.46 6.72
CA ALA A 200 -5.38 13.57 7.56
C ALA A 200 -5.02 13.71 9.05
N ALA A 201 -3.75 13.98 9.38
CA ALA A 201 -3.32 14.29 10.73
C ALA A 201 -3.87 15.66 11.20
N GLU A 202 -3.84 16.68 10.33
CA GLU A 202 -4.40 18.02 10.57
C GLU A 202 -5.89 17.93 10.92
N ARG A 203 -6.67 17.29 10.05
CA ARG A 203 -8.11 17.10 10.25
C ARG A 203 -8.42 16.39 11.56
N GLN A 204 -7.61 15.42 11.97
CA GLN A 204 -7.79 14.71 13.25
C GLN A 204 -7.44 15.58 14.45
N ALA A 205 -6.37 16.37 14.35
CA ALA A 205 -5.96 17.29 15.40
C ALA A 205 -7.03 18.38 15.66
N GLU A 206 -7.73 18.81 14.62
CA GLU A 206 -8.80 19.81 14.70
C GLU A 206 -10.12 19.28 15.29
N ARG A 207 -10.36 17.97 15.28
CA ARG A 207 -11.57 17.38 15.87
C ARG A 207 -11.64 17.73 17.35
N LYS A 208 -12.72 18.41 17.76
CA LYS A 208 -12.99 18.72 19.17
C LYS A 208 -13.67 17.52 19.81
N GLU A 209 -13.06 16.98 20.85
CA GLU A 209 -13.57 15.83 21.58
C GLU A 209 -14.04 16.22 22.98
N ASP A 210 -15.26 15.82 23.32
CA ASP A 210 -15.92 16.19 24.58
C ASP A 210 -15.49 15.30 25.76
N THR A 211 -14.97 14.10 25.48
CA THR A 211 -14.58 13.11 26.50
C THR A 211 -13.08 12.88 26.54
N THR A 212 -12.56 12.56 27.73
CA THR A 212 -11.13 12.25 27.92
C THR A 212 -10.69 11.02 27.11
N GLU A 213 -11.55 10.01 27.01
CA GLU A 213 -11.27 8.77 26.27
C GLU A 213 -11.10 9.05 24.77
N ARG A 214 -12.04 9.78 24.15
CA ARG A 214 -11.94 10.17 22.74
C ARG A 214 -10.77 11.11 22.49
N ARG A 215 -10.42 11.96 23.46
CA ARG A 215 -9.20 12.77 23.37
C ARG A 215 -7.98 11.86 23.25
N ILE A 216 -7.79 10.88 24.13
CA ILE A 216 -6.65 9.94 24.10
C ILE A 216 -6.60 9.20 22.77
N GLU A 217 -7.73 8.69 22.29
CA GLU A 217 -7.84 8.01 20.99
C GLU A 217 -7.39 8.93 19.84
N ARG A 218 -7.88 10.17 19.81
CA ARG A 218 -7.46 11.20 18.86
C ARG A 218 -5.96 11.47 18.93
N GLU A 219 -5.36 11.54 20.13
CA GLU A 219 -3.91 11.76 20.27
C GLU A 219 -3.11 10.60 19.67
N GLN A 220 -3.56 9.36 19.89
CA GLN A 220 -2.94 8.16 19.31
C GLN A 220 -3.06 8.15 17.79
N GLU A 221 -4.24 8.46 17.24
CA GLU A 221 -4.45 8.50 15.79
C GLU A 221 -3.63 9.58 15.09
N VAL A 222 -3.51 10.78 15.68
CA VAL A 222 -2.63 11.83 15.16
C VAL A 222 -1.17 11.35 15.18
N ALA A 223 -0.72 10.74 16.27
CA ALA A 223 0.63 10.21 16.38
C ALA A 223 0.91 9.10 15.35
N GLU A 224 -0.03 8.19 15.12
CA GLU A 224 0.07 7.14 14.10
C GLU A 224 0.16 7.72 12.68
N ARG A 225 -0.69 8.71 12.34
CA ARG A 225 -0.65 9.37 11.02
C ARG A 225 0.67 10.12 10.79
N LEU A 226 1.21 10.79 11.81
CA LEU A 226 2.51 11.45 11.74
C LEU A 226 3.66 10.44 11.61
N LYS A 227 3.58 9.29 12.29
CA LYS A 227 4.53 8.19 12.13
C LYS A 227 4.52 7.63 10.70
N GLU A 228 3.37 7.57 10.05
CA GLU A 228 3.31 7.18 8.63
C GLU A 228 3.86 8.24 7.69
N TYR A 229 3.53 9.51 7.92
CA TYR A 229 4.14 10.61 7.19
C TYR A 229 5.67 10.51 7.28
N ASP A 230 6.21 10.23 8.47
CA ASP A 230 7.65 10.07 8.70
C ASP A 230 8.26 8.96 7.82
N LYS A 231 7.56 7.81 7.66
CA LYS A 231 7.99 6.73 6.75
C LYS A 231 8.08 7.21 5.30
N TYR A 232 7.07 7.94 4.83
CA TYR A 232 7.07 8.48 3.46
C TYR A 232 8.12 9.57 3.30
N ALA A 233 8.29 10.47 4.25
CA ALA A 233 9.31 11.53 4.21
C ALA A 233 10.73 10.94 4.11
N ALA A 234 11.04 9.89 4.88
CA ALA A 234 12.31 9.19 4.72
C ALA A 234 12.51 8.60 3.32
N PHE A 235 11.44 8.09 2.70
CA PHE A 235 11.48 7.63 1.32
C PHE A 235 11.71 8.80 0.34
N GLY A 236 11.10 9.96 0.54
CA GLY A 236 11.35 11.15 -0.30
C GLY A 236 12.83 11.58 -0.33
N GLU A 237 13.55 11.41 0.77
CA GLU A 237 14.99 11.62 0.81
C GLU A 237 15.77 10.58 -0.01
N GLU A 238 15.35 9.30 0.03
CA GLU A 238 15.91 8.25 -0.84
C GLU A 238 15.67 8.58 -2.32
N VAL A 239 14.48 9.07 -2.69
CA VAL A 239 14.16 9.50 -4.06
C VAL A 239 15.10 10.63 -4.52
N SER A 240 15.39 11.62 -3.67
CA SER A 240 16.36 12.68 -4.00
C SER A 240 17.77 12.14 -4.26
N LEU A 241 18.21 11.15 -3.50
CA LEU A 241 19.51 10.50 -3.71
C LEU A 241 19.54 9.71 -5.02
N ILE A 242 18.49 8.94 -5.30
CA ILE A 242 18.34 8.16 -6.54
C ILE A 242 18.30 9.10 -7.76
N ALA A 243 17.52 10.18 -7.70
CA ALA A 243 17.42 11.19 -8.75
C ALA A 243 18.79 11.77 -9.12
N ARG A 244 19.60 12.11 -8.10
CA ARG A 244 20.97 12.60 -8.32
C ARG A 244 21.90 11.55 -8.91
N LYS A 245 21.80 10.30 -8.44
CA LYS A 245 22.59 9.17 -8.98
C LYS A 245 22.36 9.00 -10.48
N ILE A 246 21.10 9.01 -10.91
CA ILE A 246 20.76 8.82 -12.34
C ILE A 246 20.80 10.12 -13.15
N LYS A 247 21.15 11.25 -12.52
CA LYS A 247 21.14 12.59 -13.12
C LYS A 247 19.79 12.94 -13.75
N ALA A 248 18.70 12.62 -13.06
CA ALA A 248 17.33 12.86 -13.51
C ALA A 248 16.99 14.35 -13.75
N GLY A 249 17.91 15.27 -13.45
CA GLY A 249 17.83 16.67 -13.84
C GLY A 249 17.09 17.54 -12.82
N GLU A 250 17.05 18.84 -13.12
CA GLU A 250 16.49 19.88 -12.26
C GLU A 250 14.97 19.70 -12.00
N ALA A 251 14.25 19.00 -12.88
CA ALA A 251 12.80 18.79 -12.76
C ALA A 251 12.41 17.97 -11.51
N THR A 252 13.13 16.87 -11.23
CA THR A 252 12.86 16.06 -10.03
C THR A 252 13.14 16.84 -8.74
N ASP A 253 14.20 17.65 -8.75
CA ASP A 253 14.53 18.53 -7.62
C ASP A 253 13.44 19.59 -7.42
N GLU A 254 12.90 20.18 -8.48
CA GLU A 254 11.81 21.14 -8.40
C GLU A 254 10.51 20.52 -7.86
N VAL A 255 10.14 19.31 -8.33
CA VAL A 255 8.97 18.57 -7.81
C VAL A 255 9.12 18.32 -6.32
N LEU A 256 10.28 17.81 -5.90
CA LEU A 256 10.55 17.58 -4.48
C LEU A 256 10.59 18.90 -3.70
N GLU A 257 10.99 20.04 -4.29
CA GLU A 257 11.00 21.34 -3.56
C GLU A 257 9.61 21.79 -3.21
N ARG A 258 8.76 21.83 -4.25
CA ARG A 258 7.37 22.24 -4.11
C ARG A 258 6.64 21.33 -3.13
N ALA A 259 6.90 20.02 -3.20
CA ALA A 259 6.33 19.06 -2.28
C ALA A 259 6.77 19.26 -0.83
N THR A 260 8.09 19.32 -0.56
CA THR A 260 8.61 19.50 0.80
C THR A 260 8.10 20.80 1.42
N GLU A 261 8.00 21.88 0.64
CA GLU A 261 7.48 23.15 1.14
C GLU A 261 5.99 23.07 1.50
N ARG A 262 5.17 22.44 0.64
CA ARG A 262 3.75 22.18 0.96
C ARG A 262 3.59 21.32 2.21
N HIS A 263 4.37 20.25 2.33
CA HIS A 263 4.32 19.40 3.53
C HIS A 263 4.71 20.18 4.78
N ARG A 264 5.74 21.03 4.71
CA ARG A 264 6.14 21.89 5.82
C ARG A 264 5.02 22.84 6.22
N GLU A 265 4.36 23.48 5.27
CA GLU A 265 3.20 24.34 5.54
C GLU A 265 2.07 23.57 6.23
N VAL A 266 1.75 22.36 5.77
CA VAL A 266 0.73 21.51 6.40
C VAL A 266 1.15 21.11 7.82
N LEU A 267 2.38 20.64 8.02
CA LEU A 267 2.88 20.25 9.34
C LEU A 267 2.95 21.44 10.31
N GLU A 268 3.24 22.65 9.83
CA GLU A 268 3.22 23.86 10.65
C GLU A 268 1.79 24.19 11.13
N ARG A 269 0.77 23.99 10.29
CA ARG A 269 -0.64 24.11 10.72
C ARG A 269 -1.04 23.02 11.71
N VAL A 270 -0.60 21.77 11.48
CA VAL A 270 -0.79 20.67 12.45
C VAL A 270 -0.20 21.06 13.80
N ARG A 271 0.95 21.74 13.84
CA ARG A 271 1.64 22.16 15.07
C ARG A 271 0.79 23.03 15.99
N GLU A 272 -0.10 23.84 15.43
CA GLU A 272 -0.96 24.72 16.22
C GLU A 272 -2.01 23.93 17.03
N ASN A 273 -2.42 22.77 16.50
CA ASN A 273 -3.52 21.97 17.03
C ASN A 273 -3.08 20.59 17.57
N VAL A 274 -1.79 20.24 17.44
CA VAL A 274 -1.28 18.91 17.76
C VAL A 274 -1.38 18.63 19.28
N PRO A 275 -1.91 17.46 19.68
CA PRO A 275 -1.89 17.03 21.08
C PRO A 275 -0.46 16.81 21.59
N GLU A 276 -0.25 16.91 22.91
CA GLU A 276 1.09 16.80 23.49
C GLU A 276 1.78 15.46 23.17
N ALA A 277 1.02 14.35 23.20
CA ALA A 277 1.54 13.02 22.89
C ALA A 277 2.06 12.87 21.45
N ALA A 278 1.57 13.69 20.52
CA ALA A 278 1.97 13.65 19.11
C ALA A 278 3.04 14.72 18.76
N ARG A 279 3.43 15.59 19.69
CA ARG A 279 4.43 16.66 19.45
C ARG A 279 5.78 16.10 19.01
N GLU A 280 6.26 15.02 19.63
CA GLU A 280 7.53 14.41 19.25
C GLU A 280 7.48 13.91 17.80
N GLY A 281 6.42 13.20 17.43
CA GLY A 281 6.21 12.75 16.04
C GLY A 281 6.17 13.90 15.04
N LEU A 282 5.55 15.02 15.41
CA LEU A 282 5.50 16.20 14.57
C LEU A 282 6.86 16.89 14.42
N GLU A 283 7.60 17.08 15.51
CA GLU A 283 8.93 17.70 15.45
C GLU A 283 9.91 16.82 14.65
N ASN A 284 9.80 15.49 14.74
CA ASN A 284 10.54 14.56 13.87
C ASN A 284 10.15 14.72 12.40
N ALA A 285 8.85 14.83 12.09
CA ALA A 285 8.37 15.06 10.73
C ALA A 285 8.87 16.39 10.15
N LEU A 286 8.85 17.47 10.94
CA LEU A 286 9.39 18.78 10.57
C LEU A 286 10.91 18.74 10.39
N LEU A 287 11.63 18.01 11.25
CA LEU A 287 13.07 17.82 11.12
C LEU A 287 13.40 17.12 9.80
N ARG A 288 12.72 16.03 9.45
CA ARG A 288 12.93 15.33 8.17
C ARG A 288 12.59 16.20 6.96
N ALA A 289 11.52 16.99 7.02
CA ALA A 289 11.22 17.96 5.97
C ALA A 289 12.37 18.96 5.76
N ARG A 290 13.05 19.38 6.84
CA ARG A 290 14.26 20.23 6.74
C ARG A 290 15.47 19.46 6.20
N GLU A 291 15.74 18.27 6.71
CA GLU A 291 16.86 17.42 6.26
C GLU A 291 16.76 17.11 4.77
N MET A 292 15.56 16.86 4.25
CA MET A 292 15.32 16.65 2.81
C MET A 292 15.76 17.85 1.96
N ARG A 293 15.55 19.07 2.47
CA ARG A 293 16.01 20.30 1.81
C ARG A 293 17.53 20.45 1.90
N GLU A 294 18.12 20.18 3.06
CA GLU A 294 19.58 20.26 3.27
C GLU A 294 20.33 19.26 2.39
N ILE A 295 19.88 17.99 2.39
CA ILE A 295 20.43 16.93 1.55
C ILE A 295 20.47 17.39 0.09
N ARG A 296 19.46 18.10 -0.40
CA ARG A 296 19.42 18.61 -1.79
C ARG A 296 20.50 19.64 -2.08
N THR A 297 20.74 20.55 -1.15
CA THR A 297 21.78 21.58 -1.31
C THR A 297 23.20 21.02 -1.18
N GLU A 298 23.35 19.84 -0.58
CA GLU A 298 24.64 19.17 -0.42
C GLU A 298 25.17 18.65 -1.76
N VAL A 299 26.38 19.09 -2.12
CA VAL A 299 27.09 18.59 -3.30
C VAL A 299 27.77 17.27 -2.92
N LEU A 300 27.05 16.16 -3.13
CA LEU A 300 27.55 14.81 -2.86
C LEU A 300 28.24 14.22 -4.09
N SER A 301 29.35 13.52 -3.86
CA SER A 301 29.98 12.68 -4.87
C SER A 301 29.14 11.42 -5.15
N PRO A 302 29.24 10.81 -6.35
CA PRO A 302 28.50 9.59 -6.65
C PRO A 302 28.73 8.43 -5.67
N VAL A 303 29.94 8.33 -5.11
CA VAL A 303 30.27 7.30 -4.09
C VAL A 303 29.54 7.56 -2.78
N GLU A 304 29.51 8.81 -2.31
CA GLU A 304 28.76 9.18 -1.10
C GLU A 304 27.25 8.98 -1.27
N ILE A 305 26.72 9.19 -2.48
CA ILE A 305 25.31 8.91 -2.80
C ILE A 305 25.03 7.41 -2.65
N ASP A 306 25.87 6.55 -3.26
CA ASP A 306 25.72 5.10 -3.16
C ASP A 306 25.84 4.59 -1.72
N GLU A 307 26.81 5.11 -0.96
CA GLU A 307 26.98 4.78 0.47
C GLU A 307 25.75 5.17 1.29
N LYS A 308 25.22 6.38 1.10
CA LYS A 308 23.99 6.83 1.80
C LYS A 308 22.77 5.99 1.42
N ILE A 309 22.62 5.59 0.15
CA ILE A 309 21.53 4.71 -0.30
C ILE A 309 21.65 3.33 0.38
N ILE A 310 22.85 2.73 0.35
CA ILE A 310 23.10 1.41 0.96
C ILE A 310 22.86 1.44 2.47
N GLU A 311 23.35 2.47 3.16
CA GLU A 311 23.17 2.63 4.60
C GLU A 311 21.68 2.72 4.97
N ARG A 312 20.89 3.49 4.22
CA ARG A 312 19.45 3.61 4.44
C ARG A 312 18.70 2.31 4.19
N GLN A 313 19.04 1.62 3.09
CA GLN A 313 18.45 0.31 2.79
C GLN A 313 18.77 -0.71 3.88
N LYS A 314 20.01 -0.70 4.39
CA LYS A 314 20.42 -1.56 5.50
C LYS A 314 19.65 -1.22 6.78
N ASN A 315 19.55 0.05 7.15
CA ASN A 315 18.78 0.49 8.32
C ASN A 315 17.29 0.13 8.21
N ALA A 316 16.71 0.23 7.01
CA ALA A 316 15.33 -0.18 6.75
C ALA A 316 15.16 -1.71 6.92
N LEU A 317 16.12 -2.50 6.43
CA LEU A 317 16.10 -3.96 6.55
C LEU A 317 16.30 -4.43 8.00
N GLU A 318 17.21 -3.80 8.75
CA GLU A 318 17.42 -4.05 10.17
C GLU A 318 16.15 -3.74 10.99
N ARG A 319 15.48 -2.62 10.72
CA ARG A 319 14.17 -2.30 11.33
C ARG A 319 13.12 -3.36 11.02
N ARG A 320 13.06 -3.85 9.79
CA ARG A 320 12.13 -4.92 9.38
C ARG A 320 12.38 -6.22 10.13
N GLU A 321 13.64 -6.64 10.27
CA GLU A 321 13.99 -7.85 11.02
C GLU A 321 13.67 -7.69 12.51
N LEU A 322 13.92 -6.51 13.11
CA LEU A 322 13.53 -6.23 14.50
C LEU A 322 12.01 -6.36 14.69
N ILE A 323 11.21 -5.83 13.77
CA ILE A 323 9.74 -5.96 13.81
C ILE A 323 9.32 -7.42 13.70
N LYS A 324 9.90 -8.20 12.78
CA LYS A 324 9.62 -9.65 12.65
C LYS A 324 9.91 -10.41 13.94
N ASP A 325 11.01 -10.07 14.62
CA ASP A 325 11.36 -10.72 15.88
C ASP A 325 10.41 -10.31 17.02
N VAL A 326 9.96 -9.05 17.08
CA VAL A 326 8.91 -8.61 18.02
C VAL A 326 7.60 -9.37 17.78
N VAL A 327 7.17 -9.50 16.52
CA VAL A 327 5.96 -10.26 16.15
C VAL A 327 6.11 -11.74 16.51
N ARG A 328 7.23 -12.37 16.14
CA ARG A 328 7.51 -13.78 16.47
C ARG A 328 7.55 -14.01 17.99
N ASN A 329 8.05 -13.05 18.77
CA ASN A 329 8.07 -13.15 20.22
C ASN A 329 6.68 -12.95 20.83
N ARG A 330 5.83 -12.08 20.24
CA ARG A 330 4.43 -11.91 20.64
C ARG A 330 3.60 -13.19 20.42
N GLU A 331 3.86 -13.94 19.35
CA GLU A 331 3.21 -15.24 19.10
C GLU A 331 3.69 -16.36 20.04
N ARG A 332 4.86 -16.20 20.68
CA ARG A 332 5.41 -17.17 21.62
C ARG A 332 4.97 -16.96 23.06
N GLU A 333 4.48 -15.77 23.40
CA GLU A 333 3.72 -15.63 24.63
C GLU A 333 2.46 -16.48 24.45
N PRO A 334 2.26 -17.54 25.25
CA PRO A 334 1.04 -18.32 25.16
C PRO A 334 -0.09 -17.33 25.35
N LEU A 335 -0.94 -17.16 24.32
CA LEU A 335 -2.22 -16.52 24.48
C LEU A 335 -2.82 -17.17 25.71
N MET A 336 -2.81 -16.42 26.82
CA MET A 336 -3.47 -16.86 28.04
C MET A 336 -4.85 -17.31 27.56
N PRO A 337 -5.26 -18.57 27.82
CA PRO A 337 -6.51 -19.08 27.29
C PRO A 337 -7.52 -18.01 27.59
N PHE A 338 -8.15 -17.48 26.54
CA PHE A 338 -9.17 -16.46 26.68
C PHE A 338 -10.18 -17.13 27.60
N SER A 339 -10.12 -16.81 28.89
CA SER A 339 -11.04 -17.33 29.87
C SER A 339 -12.34 -16.78 29.36
N ARG A 340 -13.10 -17.64 28.68
CA ARG A 340 -14.48 -17.36 28.31
C ARG A 340 -15.03 -16.78 29.60
N PRO A 341 -15.50 -15.51 29.62
CA PRO A 341 -16.09 -14.98 30.83
C PRO A 341 -17.06 -16.07 31.23
N GLU A 342 -16.79 -16.70 32.38
CA GLU A 342 -17.76 -17.61 32.95
C GLU A 342 -19.00 -16.74 32.94
N THR A 343 -19.98 -17.15 32.14
CA THR A 343 -21.31 -16.60 32.27
C THR A 343 -21.57 -16.76 33.75
N GLU A 344 -21.42 -15.67 34.51
CA GLU A 344 -22.03 -15.55 35.81
C GLU A 344 -23.46 -15.92 35.48
N GLU A 345 -23.83 -17.15 35.84
CA GLU A 345 -25.21 -17.47 36.10
C GLU A 345 -25.63 -16.34 37.03
N VAL A 346 -26.31 -15.36 36.45
CA VAL A 346 -27.21 -14.51 37.19
C VAL A 346 -28.17 -15.52 37.78
N ILE A 347 -27.83 -15.99 38.98
CA ILE A 347 -28.76 -16.62 39.88
C ILE A 347 -29.78 -15.52 40.08
N GLU A 348 -30.87 -15.60 39.32
CA GLU A 348 -32.11 -14.91 39.63
C GLU A 348 -32.42 -15.30 41.07
N GLY A 349 -32.08 -14.43 42.00
CA GLY A 349 -32.62 -14.51 43.34
C GLY A 349 -34.12 -14.40 43.17
N GLU A 350 -34.82 -15.50 43.40
CA GLU A 350 -36.22 -15.52 43.82
C GLU A 350 -36.32 -14.61 45.05
N GLU A 351 -36.54 -13.31 44.83
CA GLU A 351 -37.17 -12.48 45.84
C GLU A 351 -38.65 -12.88 45.85
N ASP A 352 -39.01 -13.64 46.89
CA ASP A 352 -40.38 -13.97 47.28
C ASP A 352 -41.22 -12.68 47.41
N PHE A 353 -41.81 -12.24 46.31
CA PHE A 353 -42.85 -11.22 46.32
C PHE A 353 -44.18 -11.93 46.61
N GLU A 354 -44.52 -11.98 47.91
CA GLU A 354 -45.86 -12.34 48.39
C GLU A 354 -46.91 -11.41 47.75
N ASN A 355 -47.53 -11.86 46.66
CA ASN A 355 -48.77 -11.30 46.17
C ASN A 355 -49.79 -12.43 46.01
N GLY A 356 -50.69 -12.49 47.00
CA GLY A 356 -51.78 -13.45 47.01
C GLY A 356 -52.77 -13.23 45.88
N SER A 357 -53.18 -14.32 45.23
CA SER A 357 -54.50 -14.55 44.64
C SER A 357 -54.66 -16.03 44.22
N PRO A 358 -55.91 -16.53 44.11
CA PRO A 358 -56.30 -17.92 44.44
C PRO A 358 -56.19 -18.91 43.26
N PRO A 359 -56.28 -20.23 43.53
CA PRO A 359 -55.91 -21.27 42.57
C PRO A 359 -56.96 -21.44 41.48
N LEU A 360 -56.50 -21.48 40.23
CA LEU A 360 -57.23 -22.06 39.12
C LEU A 360 -56.65 -23.45 38.82
N ASN A 361 -57.49 -24.46 39.05
CA ASN A 361 -57.34 -25.81 38.56
C ASN A 361 -57.19 -25.78 37.03
N VAL A 362 -56.11 -26.36 36.51
CA VAL A 362 -56.09 -26.86 35.13
C VAL A 362 -55.46 -28.24 35.16
N GLU A 363 -56.23 -29.14 34.54
CA GLU A 363 -56.09 -30.58 34.53
C GLU A 363 -54.86 -31.07 33.76
N GLU A 364 -54.45 -32.26 34.16
CA GLU A 364 -53.45 -33.12 33.55
C GLU A 364 -53.73 -33.35 32.05
N GLY A 365 -52.70 -33.13 31.23
CA GLY A 365 -52.68 -33.50 29.83
C GLY A 365 -51.36 -34.16 29.52
N GLU A 366 -51.34 -35.48 29.69
CA GLU A 366 -50.32 -36.40 29.18
C GLU A 366 -50.08 -36.16 27.68
N ASP A 367 -48.84 -36.27 27.21
CA ASP A 367 -48.45 -36.83 25.90
C ASP A 367 -46.94 -36.65 25.65
N GLY A 368 -46.15 -37.43 26.38
CA GLY A 368 -44.71 -37.57 26.18
C GLY A 368 -44.40 -38.43 24.95
N SER A 369 -44.18 -37.78 23.80
CA SER A 369 -43.65 -38.43 22.58
C SER A 369 -42.12 -38.34 22.55
N ALA A 370 -41.48 -39.45 22.96
CA ALA A 370 -40.04 -39.64 22.92
C ALA A 370 -39.54 -39.93 21.49
N LEU A 371 -38.86 -38.97 20.85
CA LEU A 371 -38.04 -39.22 19.66
C LEU A 371 -36.57 -39.31 20.04
N ARG A 372 -36.07 -40.55 20.11
CA ARG A 372 -34.63 -40.89 20.20
C ARG A 372 -33.96 -40.62 18.85
N PHE A 373 -32.95 -39.75 18.84
CA PHE A 373 -31.97 -39.66 17.75
C PHE A 373 -30.81 -40.65 18.00
N PRO A 374 -30.36 -41.41 16.99
CA PRO A 374 -29.19 -42.27 17.13
C PRO A 374 -27.89 -41.47 17.04
N ALA A 375 -26.97 -41.78 17.96
CA ALA A 375 -25.60 -41.25 18.02
C ALA A 375 -24.83 -41.51 16.71
N LYS A 376 -24.26 -40.45 16.12
CA LYS A 376 -23.30 -40.55 15.02
C LYS A 376 -21.98 -41.11 15.56
N LYS A 377 -21.55 -42.25 15.01
CA LYS A 377 -20.20 -42.82 15.15
C LYS A 377 -19.15 -41.82 14.63
N GLN A 378 -18.16 -41.50 15.44
CA GLN A 378 -16.92 -40.88 14.98
C GLN A 378 -16.08 -41.90 14.19
N PRO A 379 -15.52 -41.56 13.02
CA PRO A 379 -14.52 -42.38 12.38
C PRO A 379 -13.15 -42.23 13.06
N SER A 380 -12.51 -43.37 13.28
CA SER A 380 -11.13 -43.53 13.79
C SER A 380 -10.10 -42.90 12.85
N PRO A 381 -8.96 -42.40 13.37
CA PRO A 381 -7.90 -41.82 12.55
C PRO A 381 -7.13 -42.90 11.77
N VAL A 382 -6.91 -42.62 10.49
CA VAL A 382 -6.01 -43.37 9.59
C VAL A 382 -4.58 -42.87 9.83
N PRO A 383 -3.56 -43.75 9.90
CA PRO A 383 -2.18 -43.33 10.10
C PRO A 383 -1.55 -42.90 8.77
N THR A 384 -1.02 -41.68 8.72
CA THR A 384 -0.15 -41.21 7.62
C THR A 384 1.28 -41.00 8.09
N ASN A 385 2.16 -41.85 7.54
CA ASN A 385 3.49 -41.57 6.99
C ASN A 385 4.58 -40.92 7.88
N VAL A 386 5.40 -41.83 8.41
CA VAL A 386 6.87 -41.96 8.28
C VAL A 386 7.60 -40.97 7.32
N CYS A 387 8.70 -40.43 7.85
CA CYS A 387 9.91 -39.85 7.23
C CYS A 387 9.85 -38.53 6.44
N GLN A 388 9.92 -37.41 7.18
CA GLN A 388 10.47 -36.13 6.69
C GLN A 388 11.71 -35.66 7.47
N LYS A 389 12.12 -36.39 8.52
CA LYS A 389 13.24 -36.00 9.40
C LYS A 389 14.62 -36.34 8.83
N ASP A 390 14.71 -37.40 8.02
CA ASP A 390 16.01 -37.91 7.54
C ASP A 390 16.58 -37.13 6.35
N LEU A 391 15.74 -36.35 5.64
CA LEU A 391 16.16 -35.51 4.50
C LEU A 391 16.82 -34.19 4.95
N ILE A 392 16.53 -33.71 6.15
CA ILE A 392 17.05 -32.43 6.67
C ILE A 392 18.43 -32.63 7.33
N GLU A 393 18.71 -33.79 7.92
CA GLU A 393 20.03 -34.08 8.49
C GLU A 393 21.10 -34.40 7.42
N ALA A 394 20.71 -34.95 6.26
CA ALA A 394 21.64 -35.17 5.15
C ALA A 394 22.13 -33.85 4.51
N ALA A 395 21.31 -32.80 4.51
CA ALA A 395 21.66 -31.50 3.95
C ALA A 395 22.61 -30.67 4.85
N LYS A 396 22.59 -30.91 6.18
CA LYS A 396 23.48 -30.20 7.12
C LYS A 396 24.90 -30.77 7.18
N ALA A 397 25.12 -32.00 6.69
CA ALA A 397 26.44 -32.64 6.71
C ALA A 397 27.37 -32.24 5.56
N SER A 398 26.91 -31.50 4.54
CA SER A 398 27.75 -31.12 3.38
C SER A 398 28.22 -29.66 3.34
N ALA A 399 27.84 -28.82 4.31
CA ALA A 399 28.12 -27.38 4.29
C ALA A 399 29.42 -26.98 5.02
N GLY A 400 30.44 -27.84 4.99
CA GLY A 400 31.71 -27.57 5.66
C GLY A 400 32.87 -28.29 5.01
N LYS A 401 33.30 -27.82 3.83
CA LYS A 401 34.66 -28.03 3.31
C LYS A 401 34.95 -27.10 2.13
N GLN A 402 36.18 -26.59 2.14
CA GLN A 402 36.75 -25.54 1.31
C GLN A 402 36.63 -25.83 -0.21
N CYS A 403 36.33 -24.78 -0.97
CA CYS A 403 36.38 -24.78 -2.43
C CYS A 403 37.84 -24.89 -2.91
N THR A 404 38.28 -26.10 -3.26
CA THR A 404 39.36 -26.33 -4.21
C THR A 404 38.73 -26.87 -5.49
N MET A 405 38.80 -26.10 -6.58
CA MET A 405 38.34 -26.55 -7.90
C MET A 405 39.20 -27.74 -8.36
N ILE A 406 38.63 -28.94 -8.31
CA ILE A 406 39.11 -30.11 -9.06
C ILE A 406 37.98 -30.50 -10.02
N VAL A 407 38.17 -30.20 -11.30
CA VAL A 407 37.32 -30.69 -12.39
C VAL A 407 37.53 -32.20 -12.48
N LYS A 408 36.59 -32.97 -11.93
CA LYS A 408 36.55 -34.43 -12.05
C LYS A 408 35.47 -34.80 -13.07
N ILE A 409 35.91 -35.09 -14.29
CA ILE A 409 35.09 -35.69 -15.33
C ILE A 409 34.72 -37.10 -14.86
N MET A 410 33.47 -37.30 -14.43
CA MET A 410 32.92 -38.64 -14.19
C MET A 410 32.34 -39.17 -15.50
N THR A 411 33.04 -40.14 -16.08
CA THR A 411 32.51 -41.03 -17.11
C THR A 411 31.66 -42.12 -16.45
N CYS A 412 30.43 -42.29 -16.93
CA CYS A 412 29.54 -43.37 -16.54
C CYS A 412 29.55 -44.47 -17.63
N PRO A 413 29.63 -45.77 -17.29
CA PRO A 413 29.68 -46.82 -18.29
C PRO A 413 28.31 -47.48 -18.57
N ARG A 414 28.05 -47.71 -19.87
CA ARG A 414 27.27 -48.81 -20.50
C ARG A 414 25.73 -48.79 -20.40
N THR A 415 25.07 -48.51 -21.53
CA THR A 415 24.35 -49.48 -22.41
C THR A 415 23.82 -48.76 -23.69
N PRO A 416 23.45 -49.49 -24.77
CA PRO A 416 23.84 -49.09 -26.14
C PRO A 416 22.70 -48.57 -27.05
N PHE A 417 23.10 -48.16 -28.26
CA PHE A 417 22.30 -47.90 -29.48
C PHE A 417 21.49 -46.59 -29.56
N LEU A 418 22.05 -45.58 -30.25
CA LEU A 418 21.77 -45.32 -31.67
C LEU A 418 22.66 -44.17 -32.15
N THR A 419 23.35 -44.42 -33.25
CA THR A 419 24.28 -43.52 -33.92
C THR A 419 23.55 -42.41 -34.66
N THR A 420 23.88 -41.16 -34.35
CA THR A 420 23.80 -40.06 -35.32
C THR A 420 24.96 -39.11 -35.08
N THR A 421 25.85 -39.08 -36.06
CA THR A 421 27.00 -38.19 -36.19
C THR A 421 26.55 -36.74 -36.39
N ALA A 422 27.06 -35.81 -35.58
CA ALA A 422 27.20 -34.40 -35.96
C ALA A 422 28.49 -33.86 -35.34
N THR A 423 29.35 -33.38 -36.22
CA THR A 423 30.72 -32.94 -35.98
C THR A 423 30.80 -31.66 -35.14
N ASN A 424 31.70 -31.67 -34.15
CA ASN A 424 32.18 -30.51 -33.42
C ASN A 424 32.87 -29.50 -34.36
N GLY A 425 32.47 -28.23 -34.26
CA GLY A 425 33.19 -27.09 -34.81
C GLY A 425 33.38 -26.04 -33.72
N CYS A 426 34.54 -26.09 -33.06
CA CYS A 426 35.00 -25.09 -32.11
C CYS A 426 35.59 -23.92 -32.92
N ILE A 427 35.05 -22.71 -32.77
CA ILE A 427 35.65 -21.49 -33.32
C ILE A 427 35.84 -20.50 -32.18
N ILE A 428 37.12 -20.26 -31.88
CA ILE A 428 37.62 -19.11 -31.13
C ILE A 428 37.81 -17.98 -32.16
N SER A 429 37.28 -16.79 -31.90
CA SER A 429 37.62 -15.53 -32.60
C SER A 429 37.35 -14.39 -31.61
N GLU A 430 38.35 -13.82 -30.96
CA GLU A 430 39.05 -12.60 -31.40
C GLU A 430 38.12 -11.54 -32.00
N LEU A 431 37.67 -10.58 -31.17
CA LEU A 431 37.01 -9.35 -31.60
C LEU A 431 38.08 -8.26 -31.76
N THR A 432 38.53 -8.08 -33.00
CA THR A 432 39.24 -6.88 -33.45
C THR A 432 38.28 -5.95 -34.20
N ALA A 433 38.50 -4.66 -33.98
CA ALA A 433 37.74 -3.53 -34.50
C ALA A 433 37.69 -3.45 -36.04
N ARG A 434 36.52 -3.08 -36.57
CA ARG A 434 36.25 -2.39 -37.85
C ARG A 434 34.78 -1.92 -37.75
N GLY A 435 34.43 -0.64 -37.70
CA GLY A 435 34.77 0.38 -38.70
C GLY A 435 33.68 0.39 -39.78
N TRP A 436 32.48 0.88 -39.46
CA TRP A 436 31.41 1.14 -40.44
C TRP A 436 31.12 2.64 -40.48
N GLY A 437 31.54 3.27 -41.58
CA GLY A 437 31.22 4.65 -41.92
C GLY A 437 29.82 4.76 -42.51
N GLY A 438 28.99 5.63 -41.91
CA GLY A 438 27.74 6.12 -42.48
C GLY A 438 27.89 7.56 -42.97
N PRO A 439 27.13 7.98 -44.00
CA PRO A 439 27.35 9.26 -44.70
C PRO A 439 26.85 10.47 -43.91
N ARG A 440 27.73 11.47 -43.75
CA ARG A 440 27.42 12.79 -43.20
C ARG A 440 26.51 13.56 -44.16
N ARG A 441 25.33 13.97 -43.69
CA ARG A 441 24.55 15.07 -44.29
C ARG A 441 25.15 16.39 -43.84
N THR A 442 25.57 17.20 -44.79
CA THR A 442 25.96 18.59 -44.60
C THR A 442 24.70 19.46 -44.49
N ALA A 443 24.61 20.27 -43.43
CA ALA A 443 23.69 21.41 -43.35
C ALA A 443 24.49 22.70 -43.59
N PRO A 444 23.94 23.69 -44.33
CA PRO A 444 24.64 24.95 -44.56
C PRO A 444 24.52 25.88 -43.35
N VAL A 445 25.67 26.43 -42.95
CA VAL A 445 25.80 27.59 -42.07
C VAL A 445 25.44 28.83 -42.89
N ASN A 446 24.49 29.62 -42.42
CA ASN A 446 24.27 30.99 -42.89
C ASN A 446 24.80 31.94 -41.81
N VAL A 447 25.78 32.76 -42.20
CA VAL A 447 26.30 33.88 -41.42
C VAL A 447 25.76 35.16 -42.03
N TYR A 448 25.09 35.97 -41.21
CA TYR A 448 25.07 37.42 -41.29
C TYR A 448 25.16 37.99 -39.88
#